data_AF-X1H7R1-F1
#
_entry.id   AF-X1H7R1-F1
#
_cell.length_a   1.000
_cell.length_b   1.000
_cell.length_c   1.000
_cell.angle_alpha   90.00
_cell.angle_beta   90.00
_cell.angle_gamma   90.00
#
_symmetry.space_group_name_H-M   'P 1'
#
loop_
_entity.id
_entity.type
_entity.pdbx_description
1 polymer ?
#
loop_
_entity_poly.entity_id
_entity_poly.type
_entity_poly.pdbx_seq_one_letter_code
_entity_poly.pdbx_strand_id
1 'polypeptide(L)'
;MAQQEVDWITKFPRVPVHVAAWPGGKKVAVSFVLFVEEFGFGQGPVYRPDLAGRSPDLVNENFRQYSLSWGNLRVARLFKDLDVPLSFALNAEFPRAHPSEWKELRGLQPNAPIIAHGMNNTSHMLPLGRGLDEQKNYINDTLALIASTTGVKSTGWSSPSVYANSDTMQAVVAAGVTYTIDGMDSDIVSQLNTPNGPLML
;
A
#
# COMPACT_ATOMS: atom_id res chain seq x y z
N MET A 1 9.18 -31.64 -2.20
CA MET A 1 9.69 -30.50 -1.40
C MET A 1 9.70 -29.31 -2.33
N ALA A 2 9.03 -28.20 -1.99
CA ALA A 2 9.10 -27.00 -2.82
C ALA A 2 10.55 -26.54 -2.89
N GLN A 3 11.06 -26.29 -4.10
CA GLN A 3 12.42 -25.82 -4.28
C GLN A 3 12.49 -24.40 -3.71
N GLN A 4 13.37 -24.20 -2.72
CA GLN A 4 13.56 -22.89 -2.10
C GLN A 4 14.24 -22.00 -3.13
N GLU A 5 13.53 -20.98 -3.58
CA GLU A 5 14.06 -19.98 -4.50
C GLU A 5 14.73 -18.86 -3.70
N VAL A 6 15.58 -18.09 -4.35
CA VAL A 6 16.19 -16.90 -3.75
C VAL A 6 15.54 -15.70 -4.44
N ASP A 7 14.92 -14.84 -3.65
CA ASP A 7 14.31 -13.62 -4.16
C ASP A 7 15.37 -12.73 -4.82
N TRP A 8 15.10 -12.27 -6.05
CA TRP A 8 16.13 -11.61 -6.85
C TRP A 8 16.44 -10.18 -6.38
N ILE A 9 15.57 -9.52 -5.60
CA ILE A 9 15.79 -8.16 -5.08
C ILE A 9 16.46 -8.24 -3.72
N THR A 10 15.86 -9.00 -2.81
CA THR A 10 16.27 -9.06 -1.40
C THR A 10 17.36 -10.09 -1.12
N LYS A 11 17.54 -11.06 -2.03
CA LYS A 11 18.40 -12.25 -1.87
C LYS A 11 18.00 -13.14 -0.69
N PHE A 12 16.81 -12.95 -0.13
CA PHE A 12 16.28 -13.81 0.91
C PHE A 12 15.64 -15.06 0.32
N PRO A 13 15.57 -16.17 1.07
CA PRO A 13 14.88 -17.35 0.60
C PRO A 13 13.38 -17.09 0.45
N ARG A 14 12.83 -17.48 -0.69
CA ARG A 14 11.41 -17.42 -1.04
C ARG A 14 10.88 -18.84 -1.23
N VAL A 15 9.73 -19.13 -0.63
CA VAL A 15 9.07 -20.43 -0.72
C VAL A 15 7.68 -20.22 -1.30
N PRO A 16 7.37 -20.74 -2.49
CA PRO A 16 6.02 -20.70 -3.06
C PRO A 16 5.01 -21.42 -2.15
N VAL A 17 3.84 -20.81 -1.95
CA VAL A 17 2.71 -21.41 -1.22
C VAL A 17 1.70 -21.94 -2.23
N HIS A 18 1.74 -23.24 -2.45
CA HIS A 18 0.80 -23.90 -3.36
C HIS A 18 -0.57 -24.07 -2.72
N VAL A 19 -1.56 -23.35 -3.23
CA VAL A 19 -2.97 -23.46 -2.83
C VAL A 19 -3.67 -24.45 -3.74
N ALA A 20 -4.02 -25.63 -3.19
CA ALA A 20 -4.73 -26.67 -3.96
C ALA A 20 -6.15 -26.24 -4.35
N ALA A 21 -6.85 -25.54 -3.44
CA ALA A 21 -8.11 -24.88 -3.70
C ALA A 21 -8.30 -23.74 -2.68
N TRP A 22 -8.92 -22.65 -3.12
CA TRP A 22 -9.34 -21.56 -2.24
C TRP A 22 -10.61 -21.94 -1.47
N PRO A 23 -10.95 -21.22 -0.38
CA PRO A 23 -12.16 -21.48 0.41
C PRO A 23 -13.40 -21.71 -0.46
N GLY A 24 -14.19 -22.74 -0.13
CA GLY A 24 -15.34 -23.15 -0.93
C GLY A 24 -15.00 -23.84 -2.25
N GLY A 25 -13.79 -24.40 -2.38
CA GLY A 25 -13.35 -25.13 -3.58
C GLY A 25 -13.11 -24.23 -4.80
N LYS A 26 -12.90 -22.92 -4.58
CA LYS A 26 -12.70 -21.96 -5.66
C LYS A 26 -11.30 -22.11 -6.27
N LYS A 27 -11.19 -21.78 -7.56
CA LYS A 27 -9.94 -21.92 -8.33
C LYS A 27 -9.09 -20.66 -8.36
N VAL A 28 -9.70 -19.50 -8.09
CA VAL A 28 -9.06 -18.18 -8.13
C VAL A 28 -9.51 -17.38 -6.91
N ALA A 29 -8.57 -16.66 -6.32
CA ALA A 29 -8.83 -15.58 -5.37
C ALA A 29 -8.60 -14.24 -6.08
N VAL A 30 -9.45 -13.26 -5.79
CA VAL A 30 -9.33 -11.89 -6.33
C VAL A 30 -9.27 -10.95 -5.14
N SER A 31 -8.27 -10.07 -5.13
CA SER A 31 -8.10 -9.02 -4.13
C SER A 31 -8.19 -7.67 -4.82
N PHE A 32 -9.06 -6.79 -4.32
CA PHE A 32 -9.18 -5.42 -4.80
C PHE A 32 -8.58 -4.47 -3.76
N VAL A 33 -7.64 -3.65 -4.21
CA VAL A 33 -6.96 -2.64 -3.38
C VAL A 33 -7.09 -1.29 -4.07
N LEU A 34 -7.67 -0.33 -3.38
CA LEU A 34 -7.68 1.07 -3.77
C LEU A 34 -6.55 1.79 -3.03
N PHE A 35 -5.63 2.39 -3.78
CA PHE A 35 -4.56 3.22 -3.23
C PHE A 35 -5.14 4.61 -2.92
N VAL A 36 -5.10 4.99 -1.65
CA VAL A 36 -5.61 6.25 -1.11
C VAL A 36 -4.40 7.06 -0.68
N GLU A 37 -3.94 7.91 -1.59
CA GLU A 37 -2.63 8.52 -1.53
C GLU A 37 -2.69 10.02 -1.25
N GLU A 38 -1.68 10.50 -0.51
CA GLU A 38 -1.42 11.89 -0.16
C GLU A 38 -0.27 12.43 -1.01
N PHE A 39 -0.58 13.42 -1.83
CA PHE A 39 0.39 14.18 -2.60
C PHE A 39 0.21 15.68 -2.33
N GLY A 40 1.30 16.36 -2.03
CA GLY A 40 1.34 17.82 -1.93
C GLY A 40 1.01 18.52 -3.26
N PHE A 41 0.58 19.77 -3.17
CA PHE A 41 0.20 20.58 -4.34
C PHE A 41 1.31 20.64 -5.40
N GLY A 42 0.96 20.38 -6.65
CA GLY A 42 1.89 20.35 -7.78
C GLY A 42 2.80 19.11 -7.83
N GLN A 43 2.67 18.18 -6.89
CA GLN A 43 3.48 16.95 -6.80
C GLN A 43 2.66 15.71 -7.14
N GLY A 44 3.33 14.62 -7.48
CA GLY A 44 2.69 13.33 -7.76
C GLY A 44 2.44 13.05 -9.24
N PRO A 45 1.58 12.06 -9.57
CA PRO A 45 1.44 11.54 -10.92
C PRO A 45 1.09 12.61 -11.94
N VAL A 46 1.64 12.46 -13.15
CA VAL A 46 1.52 13.41 -14.25
C VAL A 46 0.71 12.76 -15.37
N TYR A 47 -0.53 13.19 -15.56
CA TYR A 47 -1.43 12.68 -16.59
C TYR A 47 -1.06 13.17 -18.00
N ARG A 48 -0.56 14.40 -18.10
CA ARG A 48 -0.11 15.05 -19.34
C ARG A 48 1.34 15.50 -19.21
N PRO A 49 2.31 14.58 -19.44
CA PRO A 49 3.73 14.89 -19.35
C PRO A 49 4.18 15.99 -20.31
N ASP A 50 3.52 16.11 -21.47
CA ASP A 50 3.74 17.18 -22.45
C ASP A 50 3.41 18.58 -21.91
N LEU A 51 2.66 18.67 -20.80
CA LEU A 51 2.25 19.93 -20.18
C LEU A 51 2.93 20.21 -18.83
N ALA A 52 3.70 19.27 -18.28
CA ALA A 52 4.25 19.31 -16.91
C ALA A 52 5.23 20.48 -16.61
N GLY A 53 5.65 21.23 -17.64
CA GLY A 53 6.48 22.43 -17.50
C GLY A 53 5.73 23.76 -17.58
N ARG A 54 4.39 23.75 -17.76
CA ARG A 54 3.59 24.98 -17.81
C ARG A 54 3.25 25.45 -16.41
N SER A 55 3.25 26.76 -16.19
CA SER A 55 2.90 27.36 -14.90
C SER A 55 1.67 28.26 -15.00
N PRO A 56 0.62 28.04 -14.18
CA PRO A 56 0.44 26.86 -13.31
C PRO A 56 0.18 25.56 -14.10
N ASP A 57 0.55 24.41 -13.54
CA ASP A 57 0.30 23.08 -14.13
C ASP A 57 -1.16 22.63 -13.90
N LEU A 58 -2.09 23.36 -14.51
CA LEU A 58 -3.53 23.22 -14.24
C LEU A 58 -4.07 21.84 -14.59
N VAL A 59 -3.57 21.21 -15.66
CA VAL A 59 -4.14 19.96 -16.17
C VAL A 59 -3.76 18.80 -15.26
N ASN A 60 -2.49 18.70 -14.87
CA ASN A 60 -2.05 17.63 -13.98
C ASN A 60 -2.58 17.86 -12.56
N GLU A 61 -2.63 19.11 -12.10
CA GLU A 61 -3.19 19.39 -10.77
C GLU A 61 -4.67 19.04 -10.70
N ASN A 62 -5.49 19.44 -11.67
CA ASN A 62 -6.91 19.06 -11.71
C ASN A 62 -7.11 17.54 -11.78
N PHE A 63 -6.24 16.81 -12.49
CA PHE A 63 -6.26 15.35 -12.52
C PHE A 63 -6.02 14.75 -11.13
N ARG A 64 -5.06 15.26 -10.36
CA ARG A 64 -4.78 14.81 -8.99
C ARG A 64 -5.93 15.13 -8.05
N GLN A 65 -6.42 16.37 -8.08
CA GLN A 65 -7.53 16.83 -7.25
C GLN A 65 -8.82 16.03 -7.52
N TYR A 66 -9.03 15.60 -8.77
CA TYR A 66 -10.16 14.74 -9.10
C TYR A 66 -10.15 13.40 -8.37
N SER A 67 -8.97 12.79 -8.16
CA SER A 67 -8.84 11.55 -7.40
C SER A 67 -9.38 11.72 -5.98
N LEU A 68 -8.97 12.81 -5.32
CA LEU A 68 -9.36 13.16 -3.96
C LEU A 68 -10.86 13.42 -3.84
N SER A 69 -11.39 14.33 -4.66
CA SER A 69 -12.77 14.80 -4.52
C SER A 69 -13.82 13.88 -5.14
N TRP A 70 -13.46 13.05 -6.11
CA TRP A 70 -14.43 12.26 -6.88
C TRP A 70 -14.02 10.82 -7.13
N GLY A 71 -12.75 10.57 -7.45
CA GLY A 71 -12.25 9.26 -7.86
C GLY A 71 -12.41 8.20 -6.79
N ASN A 72 -11.78 8.43 -5.62
CA ASN A 72 -11.80 7.50 -4.50
C ASN A 72 -13.23 7.15 -4.05
N LEU A 73 -14.06 8.18 -3.91
CA LEU A 73 -15.46 8.03 -3.48
C LEU A 73 -16.31 7.29 -4.51
N ARG A 74 -16.08 7.51 -5.81
CA ARG A 74 -16.79 6.77 -6.87
C ARG A 74 -16.45 5.30 -6.84
N VAL A 75 -15.17 4.94 -6.71
CA VAL A 75 -14.75 3.54 -6.61
C VAL A 75 -15.37 2.90 -5.36
N ALA A 76 -15.28 3.54 -4.20
CA ALA A 76 -15.84 3.00 -2.96
C ALA A 76 -17.37 2.80 -3.03
N ARG A 77 -18.12 3.72 -3.67
CA ARG A 77 -19.56 3.54 -3.92
C ARG A 77 -19.84 2.34 -4.83
N LEU A 78 -19.11 2.19 -5.93
CA LEU A 78 -19.27 1.07 -6.84
C LEU A 78 -19.07 -0.29 -6.12
N PHE A 79 -18.02 -0.41 -5.33
CA PHE A 79 -17.75 -1.65 -4.58
C PHE A 79 -18.81 -1.95 -3.51
N LYS A 80 -19.37 -0.90 -2.90
CA LYS A 80 -20.51 -1.04 -1.99
C LYS A 80 -21.76 -1.53 -2.73
N ASP A 81 -22.07 -0.94 -3.88
CA ASP A 81 -23.26 -1.29 -4.67
C ASP A 81 -23.19 -2.72 -5.24
N LEU A 82 -21.97 -3.19 -5.55
CA LEU A 82 -21.71 -4.55 -6.02
C LEU A 82 -21.60 -5.58 -4.88
N ASP A 83 -21.59 -5.15 -3.61
CA ASP A 83 -21.32 -5.99 -2.44
C ASP A 83 -20.01 -6.80 -2.58
N VAL A 84 -18.96 -6.15 -3.09
CA VAL A 84 -17.62 -6.74 -3.28
C VAL A 84 -16.65 -6.13 -2.27
N PRO A 85 -15.84 -6.94 -1.55
CA PRO A 85 -14.84 -6.43 -0.63
C PRO A 85 -13.79 -5.54 -1.33
N LEU A 86 -13.47 -4.42 -0.68
CA LEU A 86 -12.40 -3.51 -1.10
C LEU A 86 -11.44 -3.29 0.08
N SER A 87 -10.14 -3.27 -0.20
CA SER A 87 -9.11 -2.86 0.76
C SER A 87 -8.55 -1.49 0.40
N PHE A 88 -7.99 -0.77 1.38
CA PHE A 88 -7.32 0.51 1.17
C PHE A 88 -5.83 0.38 1.44
N ALA A 89 -4.98 0.69 0.45
CA ALA A 89 -3.58 1.02 0.69
C ALA A 89 -3.50 2.51 1.02
N LEU A 90 -3.24 2.86 2.28
CA LEU A 90 -3.47 4.19 2.82
C LEU A 90 -2.15 4.86 3.22
N ASN A 91 -1.87 6.05 2.67
CA ASN A 91 -0.83 6.92 3.23
C ASN A 91 -1.27 7.41 4.62
N ALA A 92 -0.38 7.32 5.61
CA ALA A 92 -0.72 7.60 7.00
C ALA A 92 -1.17 9.03 7.27
N GLU A 93 -0.73 10.01 6.47
CA GLU A 93 -1.11 11.41 6.61
C GLU A 93 -2.45 11.77 5.97
N PHE A 94 -2.95 10.96 5.02
CA PHE A 94 -4.18 11.23 4.28
C PHE A 94 -5.39 11.52 5.19
N PRO A 95 -5.68 10.74 6.25
CA PRO A 95 -6.84 11.01 7.13
C PRO A 95 -6.81 12.40 7.79
N ARG A 96 -5.63 12.96 8.04
CA ARG A 96 -5.47 14.30 8.63
C ARG A 96 -5.48 15.39 7.58
N ALA A 97 -4.89 15.15 6.41
CA ALA A 97 -4.87 16.09 5.30
C ALA A 97 -6.26 16.26 4.66
N HIS A 98 -7.04 15.18 4.57
CA HIS A 98 -8.33 15.12 3.90
C HIS A 98 -9.43 14.50 4.80
N PRO A 99 -9.76 15.13 5.94
CA PRO A 99 -10.65 14.52 6.94
C PRO A 99 -12.09 14.33 6.45
N SER A 100 -12.58 15.21 5.57
CA SER A 100 -13.91 15.10 4.95
C SER A 100 -14.00 13.89 4.03
N GLU A 101 -13.04 13.77 3.12
CA GLU A 101 -12.94 12.71 2.12
C GLU A 101 -12.72 11.37 2.81
N TRP A 102 -11.84 11.32 3.82
CA TRP A 102 -11.61 10.12 4.61
C TRP A 102 -12.86 9.67 5.35
N LYS A 103 -13.59 10.60 5.98
CA LYS A 103 -14.85 10.29 6.69
C LYS A 103 -15.90 9.71 5.74
N GLU A 104 -16.06 10.30 4.55
CA GLU A 104 -17.00 9.80 3.55
C GLU A 104 -16.56 8.42 3.02
N LEU A 105 -15.28 8.27 2.70
CA LEU A 105 -14.71 7.01 2.20
C LEU A 105 -14.91 5.86 3.20
N ARG A 106 -14.66 6.10 4.50
CA ARG A 106 -14.94 5.14 5.57
C ARG A 106 -16.43 4.90 5.78
N GLY A 107 -17.28 5.90 5.60
CA GLY A 107 -18.74 5.70 5.65
C GLY A 107 -19.26 4.76 4.56
N LEU A 108 -18.63 4.77 3.39
CA LEU A 108 -18.95 3.86 2.29
C LEU A 108 -18.40 2.45 2.49
N GLN A 109 -17.23 2.33 3.12
CA GLN A 109 -16.49 1.09 3.31
C GLN A 109 -16.02 0.93 4.78
N PRO A 110 -16.95 0.76 5.73
CA PRO A 110 -16.66 0.86 7.17
C PRO A 110 -15.78 -0.26 7.69
N ASN A 111 -15.70 -1.38 6.98
CA ASN A 111 -14.92 -2.56 7.34
C ASN A 111 -13.79 -2.86 6.36
N ALA A 112 -13.54 -1.99 5.37
CA ALA A 112 -12.44 -2.19 4.44
C ALA A 112 -11.12 -2.32 5.22
N PRO A 113 -10.34 -3.39 5.01
CA PRO A 113 -9.01 -3.53 5.57
C PRO A 113 -8.13 -2.33 5.17
N ILE A 114 -7.25 -1.92 6.08
CA ILE A 114 -6.26 -0.88 5.82
C ILE A 114 -4.90 -1.56 5.73
N ILE A 115 -4.25 -1.39 4.59
CA ILE A 115 -2.86 -1.75 4.28
C ILE A 115 -2.06 -0.46 4.41
N ALA A 116 -1.02 -0.46 5.23
CA ALA A 116 -0.19 0.72 5.42
C ALA A 116 0.63 1.01 4.16
N HIS A 117 0.62 2.27 3.71
CA HIS A 117 1.27 2.68 2.46
C HIS A 117 2.30 3.80 2.64
N GLY A 118 3.10 3.79 3.71
CA GLY A 118 4.02 4.89 4.03
C GLY A 118 3.31 6.17 4.54
N MET A 119 4.09 7.20 4.82
CA MET A 119 3.59 8.46 5.40
C MET A 119 2.83 9.32 4.40
N ASN A 120 3.51 9.73 3.32
CA ASN A 120 2.98 10.42 2.15
C ASN A 120 3.89 10.16 0.95
N ASN A 121 3.50 10.63 -0.23
CA ASN A 121 4.26 10.43 -1.46
C ASN A 121 5.02 11.69 -1.93
N THR A 122 5.38 12.60 -1.01
CA THR A 122 6.06 13.86 -1.34
C THR A 122 7.21 14.21 -0.41
N SER A 123 6.94 14.51 0.85
CA SER A 123 7.93 15.06 1.80
C SER A 123 8.46 14.03 2.80
N HIS A 124 7.70 12.96 3.05
CA HIS A 124 8.02 11.92 4.04
C HIS A 124 8.15 10.57 3.33
N MET A 125 9.17 10.46 2.50
CA MET A 125 9.45 9.28 1.70
C MET A 125 10.06 8.15 2.53
N LEU A 126 9.79 6.90 2.12
CA LEU A 126 10.48 5.72 2.63
C LEU A 126 12.00 5.93 2.49
N PRO A 127 12.79 5.87 3.58
CA PRO A 127 14.20 6.28 3.58
C PRO A 127 15.12 5.18 3.00
N LEU A 128 14.91 4.83 1.74
CA LEU A 128 15.71 3.85 1.01
C LEU A 128 17.19 4.26 0.98
N GLY A 129 18.08 3.29 1.18
CA GLY A 129 19.53 3.51 1.22
C GLY A 129 20.04 4.17 2.52
N ARG A 130 19.16 4.52 3.47
CA ARG A 130 19.55 5.05 4.79
C ARG A 130 19.73 3.97 5.87
N GLY A 131 19.54 2.71 5.50
CA GLY A 131 19.75 1.54 6.36
C GLY A 131 18.48 1.05 7.08
N LEU A 132 18.59 -0.14 7.66
CA LEU A 132 17.48 -0.85 8.30
C LEU A 132 16.83 -0.08 9.46
N ASP A 133 17.61 0.56 10.32
CA ASP A 133 17.08 1.22 11.52
C ASP A 133 16.25 2.47 11.18
N GLU A 134 16.67 3.26 10.19
CA GLU A 134 15.90 4.40 9.68
C GLU A 134 14.57 3.95 9.07
N GLN A 135 14.57 2.83 8.33
CA GLN A 135 13.34 2.27 7.78
C GLN A 135 12.42 1.68 8.87
N LYS A 136 12.98 1.04 9.92
CA LYS A 136 12.18 0.59 11.08
C LYS A 136 11.48 1.76 11.76
N ASN A 137 12.19 2.87 12.00
CA ASN A 137 11.59 4.07 12.58
C ASN A 137 10.45 4.59 11.70
N TYR A 138 10.71 4.78 10.40
CA TYR A 138 9.71 5.22 9.44
C TYR A 138 8.45 4.34 9.42
N ILE A 139 8.62 3.02 9.39
CA ILE A 139 7.52 2.06 9.34
C ILE A 139 6.73 2.06 10.65
N ASN A 140 7.41 2.09 11.81
CA ASN A 140 6.74 2.18 13.10
C ASN A 140 5.92 3.47 13.22
N ASP A 141 6.47 4.60 12.81
CA ASP A 141 5.78 5.89 12.84
C ASP A 141 4.57 5.89 11.88
N THR A 142 4.72 5.31 10.69
CA THR A 142 3.63 5.13 9.72
C THR A 142 2.49 4.32 10.32
N LEU A 143 2.79 3.14 10.88
CA LEU A 143 1.79 2.25 11.48
C LEU A 143 1.12 2.88 12.70
N ALA A 144 1.88 3.58 13.54
CA ALA A 144 1.36 4.29 14.71
C ALA A 144 0.41 5.42 14.29
N LEU A 145 0.76 6.19 13.25
CA LEU A 145 -0.08 7.27 12.75
C LEU A 145 -1.39 6.72 12.16
N ILE A 146 -1.33 5.67 11.35
CA ILE A 146 -2.53 4.98 10.84
C ILE A 146 -3.40 4.49 12.00
N ALA A 147 -2.82 3.80 12.98
CA ALA A 147 -3.58 3.29 14.13
C ALA A 147 -4.26 4.43 14.91
N SER A 148 -3.55 5.54 15.15
CA SER A 148 -4.08 6.68 15.90
C SER A 148 -5.18 7.44 15.16
N THR A 149 -5.14 7.50 13.83
CA THR A 149 -6.08 8.29 13.01
C THR A 149 -7.27 7.49 12.51
N THR A 150 -7.12 6.16 12.41
CA THR A 150 -8.14 5.28 11.84
C THR A 150 -8.72 4.30 12.86
N GLY A 151 -8.04 4.07 13.99
CA GLY A 151 -8.37 3.03 14.95
C GLY A 151 -7.99 1.61 14.49
N VAL A 152 -7.38 1.45 13.31
CA VAL A 152 -7.02 0.15 12.73
C VAL A 152 -5.51 -0.07 12.86
N LYS A 153 -5.12 -1.17 13.50
CA LYS A 153 -3.74 -1.65 13.46
C LYS A 153 -3.52 -2.45 12.18
N SER A 154 -2.89 -1.84 11.18
CA SER A 154 -2.56 -2.52 9.92
C SER A 154 -1.63 -3.71 10.18
N THR A 155 -1.93 -4.85 9.55
CA THR A 155 -1.05 -6.03 9.51
C THR A 155 -0.44 -6.25 8.12
N GLY A 156 -0.82 -5.41 7.15
CA GLY A 156 -0.34 -5.40 5.78
C GLY A 156 0.49 -4.16 5.47
N TRP A 157 1.39 -4.29 4.49
CA TRP A 157 2.19 -3.19 3.98
C TRP A 157 2.17 -3.14 2.44
N SER A 158 2.27 -1.94 1.89
CA SER A 158 2.76 -1.71 0.54
C SER A 158 3.65 -0.49 0.60
N SER A 159 4.87 -0.56 0.10
CA SER A 159 5.77 0.58 0.08
C SER A 159 5.25 1.65 -0.89
N PRO A 160 5.43 2.95 -0.61
CA PRO A 160 5.22 4.01 -1.60
C PRO A 160 5.81 3.65 -2.96
N SER A 161 5.04 3.85 -4.04
CA SER A 161 5.42 3.43 -5.41
C SER A 161 5.71 1.93 -5.58
N VAL A 162 5.30 1.10 -4.62
CA VAL A 162 5.59 -0.34 -4.56
C VAL A 162 7.10 -0.61 -4.65
N TYR A 163 7.88 0.30 -4.07
CA TYR A 163 9.33 0.32 -4.22
C TYR A 163 10.01 0.02 -2.89
N ALA A 164 10.20 -1.28 -2.64
CA ALA A 164 10.82 -1.82 -1.44
C ALA A 164 12.23 -2.38 -1.71
N ASN A 165 13.09 -2.39 -0.69
CA ASN A 165 14.37 -3.11 -0.72
C ASN A 165 14.47 -4.15 0.40
N SER A 166 15.62 -4.83 0.52
CA SER A 166 15.88 -5.85 1.55
C SER A 166 15.72 -5.31 2.98
N ASP A 167 16.09 -4.05 3.22
CA ASP A 167 15.92 -3.40 4.51
C ASP A 167 14.45 -3.12 4.79
N THR A 168 13.67 -2.73 3.76
CA THR A 168 12.22 -2.53 3.89
C THR A 168 11.53 -3.82 4.34
N MET A 169 11.79 -4.94 3.66
CA MET A 169 11.16 -6.22 4.00
C MET A 169 11.49 -6.68 5.42
N GLN A 170 12.72 -6.46 5.87
CA GLN A 170 13.12 -6.72 7.25
C GLN A 170 12.43 -5.79 8.24
N ALA A 171 12.34 -4.50 7.93
CA ALA A 171 11.77 -3.49 8.81
C ALA A 171 10.26 -3.69 9.01
N VAL A 172 9.50 -4.04 7.96
CA VAL A 172 8.06 -4.28 8.08
C VAL A 172 7.79 -5.50 8.97
N VAL A 173 8.54 -6.59 8.80
CA VAL A 173 8.42 -7.78 9.67
C VAL A 173 8.76 -7.44 11.12
N ALA A 174 9.83 -6.66 11.34
CA ALA A 174 10.20 -6.21 12.68
C ALA A 174 9.11 -5.35 13.37
N ALA A 175 8.30 -4.63 12.59
CA ALA A 175 7.16 -3.85 13.07
C ALA A 175 5.88 -4.70 13.27
N GLY A 176 5.93 -6.00 13.00
CA GLY A 176 4.80 -6.92 13.14
C GLY A 176 3.86 -6.98 11.93
N VAL A 177 4.29 -6.48 10.76
CA VAL A 177 3.59 -6.70 9.49
C VAL A 177 3.74 -8.17 9.08
N THR A 178 2.63 -8.75 8.62
CA THR A 178 2.53 -10.18 8.29
C THR A 178 2.49 -10.46 6.79
N TYR A 179 2.09 -9.46 5.99
CA TYR A 179 2.09 -9.56 4.53
C TYR A 179 2.44 -8.22 3.87
N THR A 180 3.01 -8.30 2.68
CA THR A 180 3.20 -7.15 1.78
C THR A 180 2.53 -7.44 0.44
N ILE A 181 2.11 -6.40 -0.27
CA ILE A 181 1.66 -6.48 -1.67
C ILE A 181 2.62 -5.78 -2.62
N ASP A 182 3.90 -5.70 -2.23
CA ASP A 182 4.95 -5.07 -3.04
C ASP A 182 5.47 -5.94 -4.19
N GLY A 183 5.14 -7.23 -4.18
CA GLY A 183 5.55 -8.17 -5.23
C GLY A 183 4.75 -7.97 -6.52
N MET A 184 5.44 -7.75 -7.64
CA MET A 184 4.84 -7.67 -8.99
C MET A 184 5.36 -8.76 -9.93
N ASP A 185 5.86 -9.86 -9.38
CA ASP A 185 6.69 -10.82 -10.11
C ASP A 185 6.14 -12.23 -10.21
N SER A 186 4.99 -12.51 -9.58
CA SER A 186 4.43 -13.85 -9.54
C SER A 186 2.92 -13.82 -9.33
N ASP A 187 2.24 -14.81 -9.93
CA ASP A 187 0.85 -15.15 -9.61
C ASP A 187 0.74 -16.08 -8.38
N ILE A 188 1.87 -16.55 -7.84
CA ILE A 188 1.92 -17.50 -6.73
C ILE A 188 2.25 -16.76 -5.43
N VAL A 189 1.28 -16.77 -4.51
CA VAL A 189 1.49 -16.36 -3.11
C VAL A 189 2.72 -17.07 -2.55
N SER A 190 3.63 -16.30 -1.97
CA SER A 190 4.93 -16.84 -1.53
C SER A 190 5.25 -16.37 -0.13
N GLN A 191 6.06 -17.13 0.59
CA GLN A 191 6.65 -16.70 1.85
C GLN A 191 8.09 -16.27 1.63
N LEU A 192 8.42 -15.04 1.98
CA LEU A 192 9.79 -14.53 2.04
C LEU A 192 10.34 -14.72 3.46
N ASN A 193 11.45 -15.42 3.59
CA ASN A 193 12.09 -15.67 4.88
C ASN A 193 13.13 -14.58 5.16
N THR A 194 12.70 -13.48 5.78
CA THR A 194 13.61 -12.41 6.19
C THR A 194 14.39 -12.80 7.44
N PRO A 195 15.52 -12.15 7.75
CA PRO A 195 16.21 -12.30 9.03
C PRO A 195 15.33 -12.07 10.28
N ASN A 196 14.26 -11.27 10.17
CA ASN A 196 13.36 -10.97 11.29
C ASN A 196 12.12 -11.87 11.35
N GLY A 197 11.98 -12.81 10.42
CA GLY A 197 10.83 -13.71 10.33
C GLY A 197 10.20 -13.79 8.94
N PRO A 198 9.17 -14.64 8.78
CA PRO A 198 8.48 -14.82 7.51
C PRO A 198 7.60 -13.60 7.19
N LEU A 199 7.54 -13.24 5.91
CA LEU A 199 6.63 -12.25 5.34
C LEU A 199 5.88 -12.89 4.18
N MET A 200 4.56 -12.80 4.18
CA MET A 200 3.76 -13.22 3.02
C MET A 200 3.88 -12.18 1.90
N LEU A 201 4.18 -12.64 0.70
CA LEU A 201 4.19 -11.88 -0.56
C LEU A 201 2.91 -12.16 -1.36
#